data_AF-A0A9K3L2G8-F1
#
_entry.id   AF-A0A9K3L2G8-F1
#
_cell.length_a   1.000
_cell.length_b   1.000
_cell.length_c   1.000
_cell.angle_alpha   90.00
_cell.angle_beta   90.00
_cell.angle_gamma   90.00
#
_symmetry.space_group_name_H-M   'P 1'
#
loop_
_entity.id
_entity.type
_entity.pdbx_description
1 polymer ?
#
loop_
_entity_poly.entity_id
_entity_poly.type
_entity_poly.pdbx_seq_one_letter_code
_entity_poly.pdbx_strand_id
1 'polypeptide(L)'
;MSVPTFIYPHDPLTPIIGRPTAPAIILMTKEIFANAKSVPSKYGSHGHLALVMTTADYTARAGQAYTAPTFPIRPTRVANATTAQINDANQDYADAVSAYDKHISVQQNLKQQILNAVEPIFTKKLDDKIHGYADVTPQELLTHLTTKYGTITDTDLEDN
;
A
#
# COMPACT_ATOMS: atom_id res chain seq x y z
N MET A 1 21.06 7.02 -2.54
CA MET A 1 20.04 7.08 -1.48
C MET A 1 19.76 5.65 -1.05
N SER A 2 19.87 5.35 0.25
CA SER A 2 19.55 4.00 0.77
C SER A 2 18.04 3.79 0.64
N VAL A 3 17.60 2.68 0.04
CA VAL A 3 16.18 2.34 -0.04
C VAL A 3 15.69 2.03 1.38
N PRO A 4 14.65 2.69 1.90
CA PRO A 4 14.18 2.42 3.25
C PRO A 4 13.75 0.96 3.35
N THR A 5 14.39 0.20 4.24
CA THR A 5 14.03 -1.19 4.52
C THR A 5 12.95 -1.21 5.60
N PHE A 6 11.82 -1.85 5.32
CA PHE A 6 10.73 -2.04 6.28
C PHE A 6 10.71 -3.50 6.73
N ILE A 7 10.37 -3.72 8.00
CA ILE A 7 10.16 -5.08 8.53
C ILE A 7 8.67 -5.39 8.42
N TYR A 8 8.37 -6.42 7.63
CA TYR A 8 7.02 -6.91 7.41
C TYR A 8 6.80 -8.22 8.17
N PRO A 9 5.68 -8.38 8.89
CA PRO A 9 5.36 -9.63 9.58
C PRO A 9 5.17 -10.83 8.63
N HIS A 10 4.78 -10.58 7.37
CA HIS A 10 4.58 -11.60 6.34
C HIS A 10 5.39 -11.26 5.08
N ASP A 11 6.67 -11.62 5.02
CA ASP A 11 7.51 -11.41 3.84
C ASP A 11 8.43 -12.63 3.61
N PRO A 12 8.15 -13.46 2.58
CA PRO A 12 7.09 -13.30 1.59
C PRO A 12 5.68 -13.57 2.17
N LEU A 13 4.64 -13.12 1.45
CA LEU A 13 3.27 -13.58 1.69
C LEU A 13 3.17 -15.08 1.43
N THR A 14 2.12 -15.72 1.97
CA THR A 14 1.80 -17.11 1.64
C THR A 14 1.46 -17.21 0.14
N PRO A 15 2.22 -17.97 -0.67
CA PRO A 15 1.97 -18.05 -2.10
C PRO A 15 0.64 -18.75 -2.41
N ILE A 16 -0.08 -18.23 -3.41
CA ILE A 16 -1.26 -18.87 -3.98
C ILE A 16 -0.81 -19.76 -5.14
N ILE A 17 -0.93 -21.07 -4.96
CA ILE A 17 -0.52 -22.06 -5.95
C ILE A 17 -1.70 -22.38 -6.88
N GLY A 18 -1.51 -22.18 -8.19
CA GLY A 18 -2.57 -22.40 -9.17
C GLY A 18 -3.67 -21.34 -9.09
N ARG A 19 -4.90 -21.74 -9.42
CA ARG A 19 -6.04 -20.82 -9.48
C ARG A 19 -6.36 -20.27 -8.08
N PRO A 20 -6.43 -18.93 -7.90
CA PRO A 20 -6.83 -18.36 -6.62
C PRO A 20 -8.22 -18.81 -6.21
N THR A 21 -8.36 -19.17 -4.94
CA THR A 21 -9.62 -19.53 -4.28
C THR A 21 -10.00 -18.46 -3.25
N ALA A 22 -11.26 -18.44 -2.83
CA ALA A 22 -11.72 -17.49 -1.83
C ALA A 22 -10.92 -17.57 -0.50
N PRO A 23 -10.66 -18.76 0.08
CA PRO A 23 -9.86 -18.87 1.30
C PRO A 23 -8.42 -18.34 1.14
N ALA A 24 -7.77 -18.64 0.01
CA ALA A 24 -6.40 -18.19 -0.26
C ALA A 24 -6.31 -16.66 -0.39
N ILE A 25 -7.27 -16.04 -1.08
CA ILE A 25 -7.35 -14.58 -1.22
C ILE A 25 -7.64 -13.92 0.13
N ILE A 26 -8.52 -14.50 0.95
CA ILE A 26 -8.80 -14.00 2.30
C ILE A 26 -7.54 -14.04 3.16
N LEU A 27 -6.76 -15.13 3.11
CA LEU A 27 -5.49 -15.24 3.83
C LEU A 27 -4.50 -14.16 3.37
N MET A 28 -4.23 -14.07 2.07
CA MET A 28 -3.31 -13.06 1.51
C MET A 28 -3.75 -11.63 1.88
N THR A 29 -5.06 -11.35 1.88
CA THR A 29 -5.61 -10.05 2.28
C THR A 29 -5.36 -9.74 3.76
N LYS A 30 -5.41 -10.74 4.64
CA LYS A 30 -5.06 -10.57 6.06
C LYS A 30 -3.57 -10.27 6.23
N GLU A 31 -2.71 -11.00 5.53
CA GLU A 31 -1.25 -10.83 5.60
C GLU A 31 -0.83 -9.45 5.08
N ILE A 32 -1.36 -9.01 3.94
CA ILE A 32 -1.04 -7.69 3.37
C ILE A 32 -1.57 -6.56 4.26
N PHE A 33 -2.71 -6.73 4.92
CA PHE A 33 -3.21 -5.76 5.91
C PHE A 33 -2.30 -5.68 7.14
N ALA A 34 -1.79 -6.82 7.62
CA ALA A 34 -0.82 -6.86 8.71
C ALA A 34 0.49 -6.14 8.32
N ASN A 35 0.99 -6.38 7.10
CA ASN A 35 2.18 -5.69 6.57
C ASN A 35 1.97 -4.18 6.41
N ALA A 36 0.83 -3.76 5.85
CA ALA A 36 0.54 -2.35 5.68
C ALA A 36 0.41 -1.62 7.04
N LYS A 37 -0.17 -2.29 8.04
CA LYS A 37 -0.33 -1.75 9.39
C LYS A 37 1.00 -1.73 10.17
N SER A 38 1.93 -2.65 9.91
CA SER A 38 3.20 -2.73 10.65
C SER A 38 4.10 -1.51 10.43
N VAL A 39 3.93 -0.79 9.31
CA VAL A 39 4.69 0.41 8.99
C VAL A 39 3.93 1.67 9.44
N PRO A 40 4.42 2.41 10.45
CA PRO A 40 3.73 3.60 10.96
C PRO A 40 3.64 4.72 9.93
N SER A 41 2.53 5.46 9.92
CA SER A 41 2.33 6.64 9.08
C SER A 41 2.05 7.87 9.95
N LYS A 42 2.54 9.04 9.54
CA LYS A 42 2.15 10.32 10.15
C LYS A 42 0.73 10.75 9.75
N TYR A 43 0.17 10.13 8.71
CA TYR A 43 -1.10 10.52 8.08
C TYR A 43 -2.29 9.63 8.47
N GLY A 44 -2.10 8.67 9.38
CA GLY A 44 -3.17 7.80 9.83
C GLY A 44 -2.80 6.99 11.07
N SER A 45 -3.79 6.69 11.91
CA SER A 45 -3.63 5.94 13.16
C SER A 45 -3.42 4.42 12.96
N HIS A 46 -3.54 3.95 11.73
CA HIS A 46 -3.50 2.53 11.36
C HIS A 46 -2.32 2.19 10.43
N GLY A 47 -1.21 2.92 10.53
CA GLY A 47 -0.07 2.77 9.64
C GLY A 47 -0.45 3.10 8.20
N HIS A 48 0.01 2.28 7.26
CA HIS A 48 -0.27 2.43 5.82
C HIS A 48 -1.45 1.57 5.33
N LEU A 49 -2.33 1.13 6.23
CA LEU A 49 -3.46 0.26 5.90
C LEU A 49 -4.39 0.83 4.81
N ALA A 50 -4.43 2.16 4.66
CA ALA A 50 -5.19 2.83 3.59
C ALA A 50 -4.70 2.51 2.17
N LEU A 51 -3.47 2.00 1.99
CA LEU A 51 -2.92 1.64 0.67
C LEU A 51 -3.52 0.36 0.07
N VAL A 52 -4.20 -0.43 0.91
CA VAL A 52 -4.70 -1.78 0.57
C VAL A 52 -6.19 -1.93 0.83
N MET A 53 -6.84 -0.93 1.41
CA MET A 53 -8.28 -0.90 1.69
C MET A 53 -8.98 0.15 0.82
N THR A 54 -10.29 0.00 0.63
CA THR A 54 -11.07 1.10 0.06
C THR A 54 -11.13 2.27 1.03
N THR A 55 -11.29 3.49 0.50
CA THR A 55 -11.45 4.71 1.32
C THR A 55 -12.61 4.58 2.31
N ALA A 56 -13.71 3.93 1.89
CA ALA A 56 -14.88 3.72 2.73
C ALA A 56 -14.56 2.81 3.92
N ASP A 57 -13.94 1.65 3.67
CA ASP A 57 -13.61 0.68 4.72
C ASP A 57 -12.55 1.21 5.68
N TYR A 58 -11.54 1.93 5.15
CA TYR A 58 -10.54 2.57 5.98
C TYR A 58 -11.19 3.62 6.90
N THR A 59 -12.03 4.50 6.34
CA THR A 59 -12.68 5.57 7.11
C THR A 59 -13.60 4.99 8.18
N ALA A 60 -14.36 3.96 7.85
CA ALA A 60 -15.22 3.26 8.82
C ALA A 60 -14.41 2.66 9.98
N ARG A 61 -13.20 2.17 9.71
CA ARG A 61 -12.33 1.56 10.73
C ARG A 61 -11.54 2.59 11.54
N ALA A 62 -10.95 3.58 10.89
CA ALA A 62 -10.07 4.56 11.51
C ALA A 62 -10.82 5.74 12.12
N GLY A 63 -12.10 5.93 11.79
CA GLY A 63 -12.93 7.06 12.19
C GLY A 63 -12.57 8.37 11.47
N GLN A 64 -11.58 8.35 10.59
CA GLN A 64 -11.08 9.48 9.81
C GLN A 64 -10.57 9.00 8.46
N ALA A 65 -10.67 9.84 7.43
CA ALA A 65 -10.12 9.54 6.12
C ALA A 65 -8.58 9.59 6.13
N TYR A 66 -7.95 8.73 5.34
CA TYR A 66 -6.50 8.79 5.12
C TYR A 66 -6.19 9.86 4.08
N THR A 67 -5.34 10.82 4.41
CA THR A 67 -4.82 11.81 3.45
C THR A 67 -3.43 11.39 3.00
N ALA A 68 -3.30 10.91 1.76
CA ALA A 68 -2.01 10.54 1.23
C ALA A 68 -1.05 11.75 1.19
N PRO A 69 0.23 11.59 1.56
CA PRO A 69 1.20 12.65 1.40
C PRO A 69 1.33 13.07 -0.06
N THR A 70 1.30 14.37 -0.31
CA THR A 70 1.67 14.95 -1.59
C THR A 70 3.16 15.27 -1.60
N PHE A 71 3.82 15.16 -2.74
CA PHE A 71 5.22 15.60 -2.87
C PHE A 71 5.32 17.07 -2.45
N PRO A 72 6.14 17.42 -1.44
CA PRO A 72 6.16 18.77 -0.90
C PRO A 72 6.85 19.72 -1.88
N ILE A 73 6.32 20.94 -1.97
CA ILE A 73 6.96 22.03 -2.67
C ILE A 73 7.92 22.70 -1.70
N ARG A 74 9.15 22.97 -2.15
CA ARG A 74 10.14 23.67 -1.33
C ARG A 74 9.61 25.07 -0.98
N PRO A 75 9.57 25.46 0.31
CA PRO A 75 9.08 26.77 0.70
C PRO A 75 9.97 27.89 0.12
N THR A 76 9.34 28.93 -0.42
CA THR A 76 10.04 30.15 -0.81
C THR A 76 10.50 30.89 0.45
N ARG A 77 11.74 31.40 0.43
CA ARG A 77 12.26 32.18 1.55
C ARG A 77 11.49 33.49 1.70
N VAL A 78 10.95 33.74 2.89
CA VAL A 78 10.33 35.02 3.23
C VAL A 78 11.42 36.07 3.43
N ALA A 79 11.18 37.30 2.97
CA ALA A 79 12.11 38.41 3.20
C ALA A 79 12.28 38.65 4.71
N ASN A 80 13.53 38.88 5.13
CA ASN A 80 13.90 39.09 6.55
C ASN A 80 13.59 37.91 7.49
N ALA A 81 13.41 36.70 6.97
CA ALA A 81 13.27 35.51 7.81
C ALA A 81 14.50 35.31 8.71
N THR A 82 14.27 35.01 9.97
CA THR A 82 15.34 34.68 10.91
C THR A 82 15.91 33.31 10.60
N THR A 83 17.14 33.04 11.07
CA THR A 83 17.76 31.71 10.92
C THR A 83 16.89 30.59 11.51
N ALA A 84 16.22 30.84 12.63
CA ALA A 84 15.30 29.88 13.25
C ALA A 84 14.12 29.55 12.30
N GLN A 85 13.47 30.57 11.74
CA GLN A 85 12.36 30.37 10.79
C GLN A 85 12.79 29.62 9.53
N ILE A 86 14.01 29.87 9.03
CA ILE A 86 14.57 29.15 7.88
C ILE A 86 14.82 27.69 8.22
N ASN A 87 15.35 27.40 9.41
CA ASN A 87 15.65 26.03 9.84
C ASN A 87 14.36 25.24 10.06
N ASP A 88 13.36 25.82 10.72
CA ASP A 88 12.06 25.17 10.92
C ASP A 88 11.39 24.83 9.58
N ALA A 89 11.36 25.78 8.62
CA ALA A 89 10.79 25.55 7.29
C ALA A 89 11.55 24.45 6.49
N ASN A 90 12.88 24.37 6.65
CA ASN A 90 13.66 23.31 6.04
C ASN A 90 13.40 21.95 6.68
N GLN A 91 13.21 21.91 8.01
CA GLN A 91 12.89 20.69 8.73
C GLN A 91 11.51 20.17 8.33
N ASP A 92 10.49 21.04 8.29
CA ASP A 92 9.14 20.69 7.86
C ASP A 92 9.14 20.13 6.43
N TYR A 93 9.91 20.76 5.53
CA TYR A 93 10.08 20.27 4.16
C TYR A 93 10.74 18.89 4.13
N ALA A 94 11.84 18.69 4.88
CA ALA A 94 12.55 17.41 4.92
C ALA A 94 11.67 16.29 5.51
N ASP A 95 10.91 16.59 6.55
CA ASP A 95 9.93 15.69 7.17
C ASP A 95 8.83 15.29 6.19
N ALA A 96 8.32 16.24 5.40
CA ALA A 96 7.31 15.97 4.38
C ALA A 96 7.87 15.13 3.23
N VAL A 97 9.10 15.38 2.77
CA VAL A 97 9.77 14.56 1.74
C VAL A 97 9.94 13.13 2.25
N SER A 98 10.45 12.97 3.48
CA SER A 98 10.63 11.66 4.10
C SER A 98 9.31 10.89 4.22
N ALA A 99 8.23 11.57 4.58
CA ALA A 99 6.92 10.94 4.72
C ALA A 99 6.32 10.56 3.35
N TYR A 100 6.52 11.37 2.31
CA TYR A 100 6.17 11.04 0.93
C TYR A 100 6.95 9.84 0.40
N ASP A 101 8.29 9.86 0.50
CA ASP A 101 9.14 8.79 0.01
C ASP A 101 8.83 7.46 0.72
N LYS A 102 8.55 7.52 2.02
CA LYS A 102 8.09 6.37 2.81
C LYS A 102 6.78 5.82 2.28
N HIS A 103 5.79 6.68 2.03
CA HIS A 103 4.48 6.26 1.51
C HIS A 103 4.60 5.56 0.15
N ILE A 104 5.35 6.14 -0.79
CA ILE A 104 5.61 5.53 -2.09
C ILE A 104 6.34 4.20 -1.94
N SER A 105 7.38 4.14 -1.10
CA SER A 105 8.16 2.90 -0.89
C SER A 105 7.29 1.77 -0.32
N VAL A 106 6.43 2.07 0.66
CA VAL A 106 5.49 1.07 1.21
C VAL A 106 4.50 0.63 0.15
N GLN A 107 3.94 1.55 -0.63
CA GLN A 107 3.01 1.20 -1.72
C GLN A 107 3.65 0.25 -2.74
N GLN A 108 4.89 0.52 -3.15
CA GLN A 108 5.61 -0.35 -4.09
C GLN A 108 5.93 -1.72 -3.48
N ASN A 109 6.36 -1.76 -2.22
CA ASN A 109 6.66 -3.03 -1.54
C ASN A 109 5.41 -3.91 -1.40
N LEU A 110 4.27 -3.32 -0.99
CA LEU A 110 3.00 -4.04 -0.87
C LEU A 110 2.51 -4.54 -2.24
N LYS A 111 2.67 -3.73 -3.30
CA LYS A 111 2.36 -4.14 -4.67
C LYS A 111 3.20 -5.36 -5.07
N GLN A 112 4.50 -5.31 -4.82
CA GLN A 112 5.42 -6.40 -5.19
C GLN A 112 5.12 -7.68 -4.40
N GLN A 113 4.77 -7.57 -3.12
CA GLN A 113 4.36 -8.71 -2.30
C GLN A 113 3.15 -9.43 -2.90
N ILE A 114 2.12 -8.70 -3.33
CA ILE A 114 0.93 -9.28 -3.98
C ILE A 114 1.30 -9.93 -5.32
N LEU A 115 2.07 -9.23 -6.17
CA LEU A 115 2.48 -9.76 -7.48
C LEU A 115 3.37 -11.01 -7.37
N ASN A 116 4.17 -11.13 -6.30
CA ASN A 116 4.99 -12.31 -6.04
C ASN A 116 4.19 -13.48 -5.48
N ALA A 117 3.09 -13.20 -4.79
CA ALA A 117 2.25 -14.22 -4.16
C ALA A 117 1.29 -14.91 -5.14
N VAL A 118 1.08 -14.35 -6.33
CA VAL A 118 0.08 -14.83 -7.29
C VAL A 118 0.71 -15.00 -8.67
N GLU A 119 0.38 -16.08 -9.37
CA GLU A 119 0.87 -16.29 -10.74
C GLU A 119 0.40 -15.14 -11.67
N PRO A 120 1.29 -14.59 -12.54
CA PRO A 120 0.98 -13.40 -13.34
C PRO A 120 -0.26 -13.50 -14.21
N ILE A 121 -0.68 -14.71 -14.61
CA ILE A 121 -1.89 -14.91 -15.41
C ILE A 121 -3.16 -14.39 -14.72
N PHE A 122 -3.20 -14.38 -13.39
CA PHE A 122 -4.35 -13.92 -12.59
C PHE A 122 -4.35 -12.41 -12.32
N THR A 123 -3.25 -11.70 -12.63
CA THR A 123 -3.17 -10.23 -12.52
C THR A 123 -2.99 -9.55 -13.88
N LYS A 124 -2.70 -10.32 -14.93
CA LYS A 124 -2.39 -9.85 -16.30
C LYS A 124 -3.42 -8.89 -16.89
N LYS A 125 -4.66 -8.92 -16.44
CA LYS A 125 -5.67 -7.95 -16.91
C LYS A 125 -5.32 -6.50 -16.56
N LEU A 126 -4.57 -6.31 -15.47
CA LEU A 126 -4.12 -5.00 -14.99
C LEU A 126 -2.74 -4.62 -15.56
N ASP A 127 -2.10 -5.53 -16.30
CA ASP A 127 -0.79 -5.29 -16.93
C ASP A 127 -0.97 -4.45 -18.20
N ASP A 128 -0.63 -3.16 -18.13
CA ASP A 128 -0.63 -2.29 -19.31
C ASP A 128 0.48 -2.67 -20.28
N LYS A 129 0.21 -2.63 -21.58
CA LYS A 129 1.18 -3.07 -22.60
C LYS A 129 2.46 -2.21 -22.65
N ILE A 130 2.38 -0.95 -22.22
CA ILE A 130 3.48 0.01 -22.30
C ILE A 130 4.06 0.24 -20.90
N HIS A 131 3.20 0.38 -19.89
CA HIS A 131 3.57 0.80 -18.54
C HIS A 131 3.56 -0.34 -17.51
N GLY A 132 3.12 -1.54 -17.90
CA GLY A 132 2.96 -2.67 -17.00
C GLY A 132 2.03 -2.33 -15.83
N TYR A 133 2.48 -2.58 -14.61
CA TYR A 133 1.76 -2.25 -13.37
C TYR A 133 2.15 -0.88 -12.77
N ALA A 134 2.67 0.07 -13.56
CA ALA A 134 3.14 1.36 -13.04
C ALA A 134 2.05 2.12 -12.28
N ASP A 135 0.85 2.23 -12.87
CA ASP A 135 -0.28 2.97 -12.32
C ASP A 135 -1.23 2.11 -11.48
N VAL A 136 -0.93 0.81 -11.35
CA VAL A 136 -1.75 -0.13 -10.58
C VAL A 136 -1.34 -0.09 -9.11
N THR A 137 -2.32 0.15 -8.25
CA THR A 137 -2.15 0.17 -6.79
C THR A 137 -2.28 -1.23 -6.17
N PRO A 138 -1.72 -1.46 -4.97
CA PRO A 138 -1.97 -2.69 -4.21
C PRO A 138 -3.47 -2.96 -3.98
N GLN A 139 -4.24 -1.92 -3.69
CA GLN A 139 -5.69 -2.01 -3.51
C GLN A 139 -6.40 -2.50 -4.79
N GLU A 140 -6.01 -2.01 -5.98
CA GLU A 140 -6.59 -2.46 -7.24
C GLU A 140 -6.28 -3.93 -7.55
N LEU A 141 -5.07 -4.39 -7.23
CA LEU A 141 -4.71 -5.81 -7.31
C LEU A 141 -5.59 -6.67 -6.41
N LEU A 142 -5.73 -6.30 -5.13
CA LEU A 142 -6.58 -7.03 -4.18
C LEU A 142 -8.05 -7.02 -4.62
N THR A 143 -8.54 -5.88 -5.10
CA THR A 143 -9.90 -5.74 -5.61
C THR A 143 -10.13 -6.63 -6.83
N HIS A 144 -9.17 -6.66 -7.75
CA HIS A 144 -9.25 -7.53 -8.93
C HIS A 144 -9.30 -9.01 -8.55
N LEU A 145 -8.39 -9.45 -7.68
CA LEU A 145 -8.33 -10.85 -7.25
C LEU A 145 -9.61 -11.26 -6.52
N THR A 146 -10.08 -10.43 -5.59
CA THR A 146 -11.30 -10.67 -4.83
C THR A 146 -12.53 -10.72 -5.73
N THR A 147 -12.69 -9.77 -6.66
CA THR A 147 -13.88 -9.72 -7.54
C THR A 147 -13.90 -10.80 -8.61
N LYS A 148 -12.75 -11.36 -9.00
CA LYS A 148 -12.66 -12.38 -10.05
C LYS A 148 -12.58 -13.81 -9.53
N TYR A 149 -12.00 -14.01 -8.36
CA TYR A 149 -11.67 -15.33 -7.84
C TYR A 149 -12.06 -15.51 -6.36
N GLY A 150 -12.55 -14.45 -5.69
CA GLY A 150 -12.94 -14.48 -4.28
C GLY A 150 -14.38 -14.91 -4.02
N THR A 151 -15.15 -15.26 -5.05
CA THR A 151 -16.48 -15.85 -4.85
C THR A 151 -16.31 -17.28 -4.38
N ILE A 152 -16.85 -17.59 -3.20
CA ILE A 152 -16.94 -18.97 -2.70
C ILE A 152 -17.79 -19.75 -3.70
N THR A 153 -17.17 -20.69 -4.41
CA THR A 153 -17.90 -21.62 -5.27
C THR A 153 -18.33 -22.84 -4.45
N ASP A 154 -19.30 -23.62 -4.94
CA ASP A 154 -19.71 -24.86 -4.26
C ASP A 154 -18.52 -25.82 -4.04
N THR A 155 -17.50 -25.76 -4.90
CA THR A 155 -16.25 -26.51 -4.76
C THR A 155 -15.42 -26.08 -3.54
N ASP A 156 -15.44 -24.78 -3.16
CA ASP A 156 -14.74 -24.29 -1.97
C ASP A 156 -15.41 -24.75 -0.66
N LEU A 157 -16.66 -25.23 -0.72
CA LEU A 157 -17.40 -25.77 0.43
C LEU A 157 -17.15 -27.27 0.66
N GLU A 158 -16.68 -28.01 -0.36
CA GLU A 158 -16.43 -29.45 -0.27
C GLU A 158 -15.05 -29.78 0.35
N ASP A 159 -14.12 -28.83 0.36
CA ASP A 159 -12.74 -28.99 0.88
C ASP A 159 -12.56 -28.54 2.36
N ASN A 160 -13.65 -28.24 3.10
CA ASN A 160 -13.64 -27.89 4.55
C ASN A 160 -14.23 -28.99 5.43
#